data_AF-A0A9D6YKK4-F1
#
_entry.id   AF-A0A9D6YKK4-F1
#
_cell.length_a   1.000
_cell.length_b   1.000
_cell.length_c   1.000
_cell.angle_alpha   90.00
_cell.angle_beta   90.00
_cell.angle_gamma   90.00
#
_symmetry.space_group_name_H-M   'P 1'
#
loop_
_entity.id
_entity.type
_entity.pdbx_description
1 polymer ?
#
loop_
_entity_poly.entity_id
_entity_poly.type
_entity_poly.pdbx_seq_one_letter_code
_entity_poly.pdbx_strand_id
1 'polypeptide(L)'
;VEPFCILDDPEVAQAAARQGTTRTAAGLERALPRLAGGIVAIGNAPTALLRLLELLEAGAPRPALVVGLPVGFVNAAESKEALTQQNCPFLTALGPKGGSAVAAAVINALAIMALEEMPS
;
A
#
# COMPACT_ATOMS: atom_id res chain seq x y z
N VAL A 1 -14.96 4.22 7.38
CA VAL A 1 -13.76 4.01 6.51
C VAL A 1 -14.27 3.51 5.17
N GLU A 2 -13.95 4.19 4.06
CA GLU A 2 -14.35 3.76 2.71
C GLU A 2 -13.16 3.05 2.04
N PRO A 3 -13.26 1.75 1.69
CA PRO A 3 -12.21 1.07 0.97
C PRO A 3 -12.13 1.59 -0.48
N PHE A 4 -10.92 1.83 -0.96
CA PHE A 4 -10.69 2.36 -2.30
C PHE A 4 -9.57 1.57 -2.99
N CYS A 5 -9.89 0.95 -4.14
CA CYS A 5 -8.91 0.30 -5.01
C CYS A 5 -8.84 1.07 -6.33
N ILE A 6 -7.70 1.70 -6.61
CA ILE A 6 -7.53 2.55 -7.79
C ILE A 6 -7.16 1.76 -9.07
N LEU A 7 -6.74 0.49 -8.94
CA LEU A 7 -6.22 -0.28 -10.08
C LEU A 7 -7.28 -0.68 -11.10
N ASP A 8 -8.55 -0.70 -10.69
CA ASP A 8 -9.69 -1.01 -11.56
C ASP A 8 -10.30 0.24 -12.22
N ASP A 9 -9.79 1.43 -11.90
CA ASP A 9 -10.22 2.69 -12.54
C ASP A 9 -9.75 2.70 -14.01
N PRO A 10 -10.67 2.74 -15.00
CA PRO A 10 -10.30 2.79 -16.41
C PRO A 10 -9.38 3.97 -16.76
N GLU A 11 -9.48 5.08 -16.02
CA GLU A 11 -8.62 6.24 -16.21
C GLU A 11 -7.16 5.95 -15.84
N VAL A 12 -6.91 5.03 -14.90
CA VAL A 12 -5.54 4.64 -14.53
C VAL A 12 -4.88 3.87 -15.65
N ALA A 13 -5.61 2.98 -16.32
CA ALA A 13 -5.10 2.27 -17.49
C ALA A 13 -4.78 3.23 -18.64
N GLN A 14 -5.65 4.20 -18.89
CA GLN A 14 -5.42 5.23 -19.92
C GLN A 14 -4.28 6.19 -19.57
N ALA A 15 -4.16 6.60 -18.30
CA ALA A 15 -3.07 7.45 -17.84
C ALA A 15 -1.73 6.73 -17.95
N ALA A 16 -1.66 5.46 -17.52
CA ALA A 16 -0.48 4.63 -17.64
C ALA A 16 0.01 4.50 -19.09
N ALA A 17 -0.92 4.24 -20.03
CA ALA A 17 -0.60 4.17 -21.45
C ALA A 17 -0.11 5.51 -22.02
N ARG A 18 -0.76 6.63 -21.68
CA ARG A 18 -0.36 7.98 -22.13
C ARG A 18 1.02 8.40 -21.60
N GLN A 19 1.34 8.01 -20.38
CA GLN A 19 2.58 8.40 -19.69
C GLN A 19 3.73 7.39 -19.90
N GLY A 20 3.48 6.25 -20.55
CA GLY A 20 4.48 5.19 -20.71
C GLY A 20 4.91 4.56 -19.38
N THR A 21 4.01 4.51 -18.38
CA THR A 21 4.28 3.97 -17.04
C THR A 21 3.38 2.77 -16.73
N THR A 22 3.58 2.15 -15.57
CA THR A 22 2.75 1.02 -15.12
C THR A 22 1.41 1.51 -14.55
N ARG A 23 0.35 0.69 -14.65
CA ARG A 23 -0.95 0.97 -14.01
C ARG A 23 -0.81 1.24 -12.51
N THR A 24 0.08 0.51 -11.85
CA THR A 24 0.38 0.69 -10.44
C THR A 24 0.96 2.07 -10.13
N ALA A 25 1.92 2.53 -10.94
CA ALA A 25 2.53 3.85 -10.76
C ALA A 25 1.52 4.98 -11.01
N ALA A 26 0.79 4.93 -12.13
CA ALA A 26 -0.26 5.91 -12.43
C ALA A 26 -1.38 5.90 -11.38
N GLY A 27 -1.73 4.72 -10.86
CA GLY A 27 -2.72 4.55 -9.81
C GLY A 27 -2.28 5.20 -8.50
N LEU A 28 -1.03 4.96 -8.06
CA LEU A 28 -0.50 5.57 -6.84
C LEU A 28 -0.42 7.10 -6.95
N GLU A 29 -0.01 7.64 -8.10
CA GLU A 29 0.01 9.08 -8.34
C GLU A 29 -1.39 9.71 -8.22
N ARG A 30 -2.40 9.06 -8.80
CA ARG A 30 -3.80 9.51 -8.69
C ARG A 30 -4.37 9.33 -7.27
N ALA A 31 -3.81 8.40 -6.48
CA ALA A 31 -4.19 8.18 -5.09
C ALA A 31 -3.47 9.12 -4.11
N LEU A 32 -2.47 9.91 -4.54
CA LEU A 32 -1.71 10.83 -3.68
C LEU A 32 -2.58 11.70 -2.76
N PRO A 33 -3.69 12.32 -3.21
CA PRO A 33 -4.54 13.15 -2.35
C PRO A 33 -5.20 12.38 -1.19
N ARG A 34 -5.31 11.05 -1.31
CA ARG A 34 -5.89 10.16 -0.29
C ARG A 34 -4.84 9.53 0.62
N LEU A 35 -3.54 9.73 0.34
CA LEU A 35 -2.48 9.17 1.18
C LEU A 35 -2.43 9.83 2.55
N ALA A 36 -2.58 11.15 2.63
CA ALA A 36 -2.45 11.90 3.87
C ALA A 36 -3.41 11.37 4.95
N GLY A 37 -2.86 10.78 6.01
CA GLY A 37 -3.65 10.21 7.12
C GLY A 37 -4.42 8.93 6.78
N GLY A 38 -4.29 8.40 5.56
CA GLY A 38 -4.91 7.15 5.14
C GLY A 38 -4.13 5.90 5.57
N ILE A 39 -4.77 4.74 5.45
CA ILE A 39 -4.12 3.42 5.58
C ILE A 39 -3.91 2.85 4.18
N VAL A 40 -2.67 2.53 3.84
CA VAL A 40 -2.32 1.95 2.54
C VAL A 40 -2.08 0.45 2.71
N ALA A 41 -2.90 -0.38 2.08
CA ALA A 41 -2.75 -1.84 2.12
C ALA A 41 -2.27 -2.39 0.78
N ILE A 42 -1.10 -3.03 0.77
CA ILE A 42 -0.49 -3.63 -0.42
C ILE A 42 -0.27 -5.11 -0.14
N GLY A 43 -1.18 -5.96 -0.62
CA GLY A 43 -1.13 -7.41 -0.40
C GLY A 43 -0.59 -8.23 -1.58
N ASN A 44 -0.47 -7.66 -2.77
CA ASN A 44 -0.08 -8.42 -3.96
C ASN A 44 1.23 -7.92 -4.54
N ALA A 45 1.21 -6.77 -5.22
CA ALA A 45 2.30 -6.33 -6.08
C ALA A 45 3.48 -5.73 -5.28
N PRO A 46 4.69 -6.34 -5.31
CA PRO A 46 5.90 -5.75 -4.72
C PRO A 46 6.25 -4.40 -5.36
N THR A 47 5.98 -4.24 -6.65
CA THR A 47 6.20 -2.99 -7.40
C THR A 47 5.32 -1.85 -6.91
N ALA A 48 4.12 -2.14 -6.38
CA ALA A 48 3.28 -1.13 -5.74
C ALA A 48 3.93 -0.61 -4.46
N LEU A 49 4.50 -1.52 -3.66
CA LEU A 49 5.18 -1.14 -2.44
C LEU A 49 6.41 -0.28 -2.77
N LEU A 50 7.30 -0.75 -3.64
CA LEU A 50 8.48 0.02 -4.06
C LEU A 50 8.13 1.41 -4.57
N ARG A 51 7.12 1.51 -5.45
CA ARG A 51 6.70 2.81 -5.99
C ARG A 51 6.11 3.73 -4.92
N LEU A 52 5.39 3.20 -3.94
CA LEU A 52 4.95 3.99 -2.78
C LEU A 52 6.15 4.54 -2.01
N LEU A 53 7.18 3.74 -1.76
CA LEU A 53 8.40 4.18 -1.05
C LEU A 53 9.10 5.32 -1.80
N GLU A 54 9.28 5.18 -3.12
CA GLU A 54 9.84 6.23 -3.98
C GLU A 54 9.06 7.55 -3.87
N LEU A 55 7.73 7.47 -3.88
CA LEU A 55 6.86 8.66 -3.75
C LEU A 55 7.02 9.30 -2.37
N LEU A 56 7.09 8.50 -1.30
CA LEU A 56 7.30 9.00 0.07
C LEU A 56 8.66 9.67 0.24
N GLU A 57 9.72 9.10 -0.36
CA GLU A 57 11.05 9.72 -0.41
C GLU A 57 11.06 11.03 -1.20
N ALA A 58 10.28 11.10 -2.28
CA ALA A 58 10.08 12.32 -3.06
C ALA A 58 9.19 13.38 -2.39
N GLY A 59 8.73 13.14 -1.15
CA GLY A 59 7.95 14.10 -0.37
C GLY A 59 6.43 13.99 -0.56
N ALA A 60 5.92 12.86 -1.06
CA ALA A 60 4.48 12.60 -1.08
C ALA A 60 3.86 12.68 0.33
N PRO A 61 2.55 12.98 0.42
CA PRO A 61 1.86 12.98 1.70
C PRO A 61 1.99 11.64 2.43
N ARG A 62 2.27 11.69 3.74
CA ARG A 62 2.53 10.47 4.53
C ARG A 62 1.22 9.79 4.94
N PRO A 63 1.11 8.46 4.76
CA PRO A 63 0.01 7.68 5.31
C PRO A 63 0.12 7.58 6.84
N ALA A 64 -1.02 7.35 7.48
CA ALA A 64 -1.07 7.01 8.91
C ALA A 64 -0.50 5.61 9.17
N LEU A 65 -0.65 4.69 8.21
CA LEU A 65 -0.12 3.33 8.29
C LEU A 65 0.08 2.73 6.89
N VAL A 66 1.18 1.99 6.70
CA VAL A 66 1.40 1.13 5.53
C VAL A 66 1.35 -0.35 5.94
N VAL A 67 0.37 -1.10 5.42
CA VAL A 67 0.33 -2.56 5.51
C VAL A 67 0.96 -3.13 4.25
N GLY A 68 2.28 -3.36 4.29
CA GLY A 68 3.08 -3.85 3.18
C GLY A 68 3.27 -5.36 3.27
N LEU A 69 2.36 -6.12 2.66
CA LEU A 69 2.38 -7.58 2.63
C LEU A 69 2.37 -8.16 1.20
N PRO A 70 3.14 -7.61 0.24
CA PRO A 70 3.21 -8.22 -1.09
C PRO A 70 3.75 -9.66 -1.00
N VAL A 71 3.24 -10.52 -1.87
CA VAL A 71 3.67 -11.90 -2.04
C VAL A 71 4.45 -12.04 -3.34
N GLY A 72 5.46 -12.90 -3.34
CA GLY A 72 6.14 -13.25 -4.57
C GLY A 72 7.56 -13.74 -4.35
N PHE A 73 8.15 -14.23 -5.43
CA PHE A 73 9.54 -14.67 -5.47
C PHE A 73 10.48 -13.63 -6.09
N VAL A 74 9.93 -12.52 -6.57
CA VAL A 74 10.68 -11.41 -7.18
C VAL A 74 10.34 -10.14 -6.43
N ASN A 75 11.34 -9.46 -5.87
CA ASN A 75 11.26 -8.17 -5.18
C ASN A 75 10.35 -8.13 -3.94
N ALA A 76 9.68 -9.23 -3.55
CA ALA A 76 8.78 -9.24 -2.41
C ALA A 76 9.53 -9.08 -1.08
N ALA A 77 10.63 -9.82 -0.89
CA ALA A 77 11.44 -9.71 0.31
C ALA A 77 12.11 -8.33 0.37
N GLU A 78 12.74 -7.91 -0.73
CA GLU A 78 13.49 -6.67 -0.86
C GLU A 78 12.59 -5.44 -0.68
N SER A 79 11.37 -5.44 -1.25
CA SER A 79 10.42 -4.34 -1.06
C SER A 79 9.93 -4.20 0.38
N LYS A 80 9.78 -5.32 1.09
CA LYS A 80 9.39 -5.32 2.50
C LYS A 80 10.55 -4.94 3.42
N GLU A 81 11.77 -5.31 3.08
CA GLU A 81 12.98 -4.82 3.76
C GLU A 81 13.12 -3.31 3.57
N ALA A 82 12.95 -2.79 2.36
CA ALA A 82 12.97 -1.35 2.08
C ALA A 82 11.91 -0.58 2.88
N LEU A 83 10.72 -1.16 3.09
CA LEU A 83 9.68 -0.56 3.94
C LEU A 83 10.15 -0.40 5.40
N THR A 84 11.00 -1.29 5.91
CA THR A 84 11.51 -1.20 7.29
C THR A 84 12.43 0.00 7.53
N GLN A 85 12.94 0.60 6.45
CA GLN A 85 13.81 1.78 6.51
C GLN A 85 13.02 3.10 6.46
N GLN A 86 11.69 3.06 6.31
CA GLN A 86 10.87 4.26 6.22
C GLN A 86 10.46 4.80 7.60
N ASN A 87 10.22 6.11 7.62
CA ASN A 87 9.80 6.85 8.82
C ASN A 87 8.28 6.90 9.04
N CYS A 88 7.47 6.18 8.26
CA CYS A 88 6.02 6.07 8.49
C CYS A 88 5.69 4.78 9.26
N PRO A 89 4.61 4.77 10.08
CA PRO A 89 4.16 3.53 10.71
C PRO A 89 3.87 2.45 9.66
N PHE A 90 4.32 1.23 9.91
CA PHE A 90 4.14 0.11 8.98
C PHE A 90 3.89 -1.22 9.68
N LEU A 91 3.29 -2.14 8.93
CA LEU A 91 3.21 -3.57 9.26
C LEU A 91 3.63 -4.38 8.03
N THR A 92 4.56 -5.30 8.24
CA THR A 92 5.09 -6.18 7.19
C THR A 92 5.49 -7.54 7.76
N ALA A 93 5.67 -8.51 6.88
CA ALA A 93 6.20 -9.83 7.20
C ALA A 93 7.37 -10.13 6.25
N LEU A 94 8.60 -10.19 6.76
CA LEU A 94 9.80 -10.33 5.91
C LEU A 94 9.82 -11.65 5.10
N GLY A 95 10.65 -11.68 4.06
CA GLY A 95 10.75 -12.81 3.13
C GLY A 95 9.71 -12.79 2.00
N PRO A 96 9.46 -13.90 1.30
CA PRO A 96 8.59 -13.90 0.10
C PRO A 96 7.08 -14.04 0.38
N LYS A 97 6.69 -14.41 1.61
CA LYS A 97 5.29 -14.68 1.97
C LYS A 97 4.49 -13.40 2.20
N GLY A 98 3.23 -13.40 1.79
CA GLY A 98 2.33 -12.25 1.92
C GLY A 98 0.97 -12.61 1.35
N GLY A 99 0.25 -11.62 0.82
CA GLY A 99 -0.99 -11.85 0.09
C GLY A 99 -2.10 -10.88 0.49
N SER A 100 -3.01 -10.64 -0.45
CA SER A 100 -4.21 -9.80 -0.21
C SER A 100 -5.06 -10.31 0.94
N ALA A 101 -5.16 -11.64 1.13
CA ALA A 101 -5.89 -12.22 2.26
C ALA A 101 -5.25 -11.87 3.62
N VAL A 102 -3.92 -11.89 3.70
CA VAL A 102 -3.19 -11.52 4.93
C VAL A 102 -3.30 -10.02 5.17
N ALA A 103 -3.18 -9.20 4.13
CA ALA A 103 -3.38 -7.75 4.24
C ALA A 103 -4.80 -7.41 4.71
N ALA A 104 -5.83 -8.05 4.14
CA ALA A 104 -7.21 -7.86 4.58
C ALA A 104 -7.42 -8.32 6.03
N ALA A 105 -6.82 -9.45 6.44
CA ALA A 105 -6.88 -9.93 7.82
C ALA A 105 -6.27 -8.92 8.81
N VAL A 106 -5.16 -8.28 8.46
CA VAL A 106 -4.56 -7.19 9.27
C VAL A 106 -5.51 -6.01 9.39
N ILE A 107 -6.10 -5.54 8.29
CA ILE A 107 -7.06 -4.43 8.33
C ILE A 107 -8.29 -4.80 9.19
N ASN A 108 -8.81 -6.01 9.05
CA ASN A 108 -9.93 -6.49 9.86
C ASN A 108 -9.58 -6.55 11.35
N ALA A 109 -8.38 -7.05 11.70
CA ALA A 109 -7.92 -7.10 13.08
C ALA A 109 -7.80 -5.69 13.68
N LEU A 110 -7.22 -4.73 12.96
CA LEU A 110 -7.14 -3.34 13.38
C LEU A 110 -8.53 -2.73 13.59
N ALA A 111 -9.49 -3.03 12.70
CA ALA A 111 -10.86 -2.55 12.83
C ALA A 111 -11.56 -3.14 14.06
N ILE A 112 -11.36 -4.43 14.35
CA ILE A 112 -11.90 -5.08 15.55
C ILE A 112 -11.32 -4.44 16.81
N MET A 113 -10.00 -4.30 16.90
CA MET A 113 -9.33 -3.68 18.05
C MET A 113 -9.84 -2.24 18.28
N ALA A 114 -9.98 -1.46 17.20
CA ALA A 114 -10.51 -0.11 17.30
C ALA A 114 -11.97 -0.06 17.81
N LEU A 115 -12.80 -1.04 17.46
CA LEU A 115 -14.17 -1.15 17.95
C LEU A 115 -14.24 -1.60 19.42
N GLU A 116 -13.33 -2.46 19.85
CA GLU A 116 -13.23 -2.94 21.23
C GLU A 116 -12.68 -1.88 22.20
N GLU A 117 -11.80 -1.01 21.72
CA GLU A 117 -11.22 0.10 22.51
C GLU A 117 -12.17 1.30 22.66
N MET A 118 -13.26 1.38 21.89
CA MET A 118 -14.26 2.44 22.06
C MET A 118 -15.13 2.12 23.29
N PRO A 119 -15.03 2.89 24.39
CA PRO A 119 -15.92 2.70 25.52
C PRO A 119 -17.37 2.99 25.09
N SER A 120 -18.29 2.14 25.55
CA SER A 120 -19.74 2.28 25.40
C SER A 120 -20.27 3.64 25.88
#